data_AF-M1XJF7-F1
#
_entry.id   AF-M1XJF7-F1
#
_cell.length_a   1.000
_cell.length_b   1.000
_cell.length_c   1.000
_cell.angle_alpha   90.00
_cell.angle_beta   90.00
_cell.angle_gamma   90.00
#
_symmetry.space_group_name_H-M   'P 1'
#
loop_
_entity.id
_entity.type
_entity.pdbx_description
1 polymer ?
#
loop_
_entity_poly.entity_id
_entity_poly.type
_entity_poly.pdbx_seq_one_letter_code
_entity_poly.pdbx_strand_id
1 'polypeptide(L)'
;MRMCLSGSSFDDNLKHNIYFHPAEKRGYSFKPIEYIGLYKDKAIKAIGKVDKVIVTEINESSLSLKTVYPVGTELSIDEYEIVKNKIMVLGKEKWTNLLNEPHYYYLIEDFIETDYKKISKGGSMGVKYFNVNEILNRDCLTTEQIAKELCNKDWE
;
A
#
# COMPACT_ATOMS: atom_id res chain seq x y z
N MET A 1 4.26 8.49 -5.38
CA MET A 1 4.50 7.30 -4.52
C MET A 1 4.44 7.67 -3.04
N ARG A 2 3.70 6.91 -2.24
CA ARG A 2 3.72 6.95 -0.76
C ARG A 2 4.58 5.79 -0.24
N MET A 3 5.70 6.12 0.39
CA MET A 3 6.53 5.15 1.08
C MET A 3 5.94 4.84 2.45
N CYS A 4 5.71 3.55 2.69
CA CYS A 4 5.11 3.02 3.89
C CYS A 4 6.14 2.19 4.65
N LEU A 5 6.19 2.35 5.97
CA LEU A 5 7.01 1.50 6.83
C LEU A 5 6.34 0.13 6.91
N SER A 6 6.91 -0.87 6.24
CA SER A 6 6.27 -2.17 6.08
C SER A 6 6.80 -3.21 7.04
N GLY A 7 8.01 -3.03 7.60
CA GLY A 7 8.55 -3.83 8.71
C GLY A 7 8.11 -5.31 8.73
N SER A 8 7.22 -5.64 9.66
CA SER A 8 6.67 -6.99 9.85
C SER A 8 5.50 -7.38 8.94
N SER A 9 4.89 -6.44 8.21
CA SER A 9 3.83 -6.67 7.20
C SER A 9 4.38 -6.79 5.78
N PHE A 10 5.68 -6.56 5.56
CA PHE A 10 6.29 -6.53 4.23
C PHE A 10 5.97 -7.78 3.40
N ASP A 11 6.22 -8.96 3.95
CA ASP A 11 6.04 -10.23 3.22
C ASP A 11 4.56 -10.51 2.94
N ASP A 12 3.67 -10.15 3.87
CA ASP A 12 2.21 -10.25 3.71
C ASP A 12 1.70 -9.29 2.63
N ASN A 13 2.22 -8.06 2.62
CA ASN A 13 1.84 -7.05 1.62
C ASN A 13 2.25 -7.49 0.22
N LEU A 14 3.47 -8.00 0.08
CA LEU A 14 4.03 -8.53 -1.17
C LEU A 14 3.22 -9.74 -1.66
N LYS A 15 2.96 -10.71 -0.80
CA LYS A 15 2.26 -11.95 -1.14
C LYS A 15 0.80 -11.73 -1.57
N HIS A 16 0.11 -10.78 -0.95
CA HIS A 16 -1.32 -10.57 -1.17
C HIS A 16 -1.66 -9.38 -2.08
N ASN A 17 -0.65 -8.64 -2.57
CA ASN A 17 -0.81 -7.40 -3.34
C ASN A 17 -1.78 -6.42 -2.65
N ILE A 18 -1.61 -6.25 -1.34
CA ILE A 18 -2.49 -5.40 -0.53
C ILE A 18 -1.67 -4.68 0.53
N TYR A 19 -1.93 -3.39 0.70
CA TYR A 19 -1.40 -2.61 1.82
C TYR A 19 -2.55 -2.08 2.67
N PHE A 20 -2.44 -2.13 4.00
CA PHE A 20 -3.51 -1.71 4.89
C PHE A 20 -3.02 -0.67 5.91
N HIS A 21 -3.91 0.24 6.30
CA HIS A 21 -3.62 1.29 7.26
C HIS A 21 -4.88 1.60 8.10
N PRO A 22 -4.77 1.74 9.43
CA PRO A 22 -5.92 2.08 10.27
C PRO A 22 -6.57 3.40 9.81
N ALA A 23 -7.90 3.42 9.72
CA ALA A 23 -8.64 4.57 9.23
C ALA A 23 -8.76 5.69 10.27
N GLU A 24 -8.86 5.33 11.55
CA GLU A 24 -9.06 6.27 12.67
C GLU A 24 -7.75 6.79 13.28
N LYS A 25 -6.60 6.54 12.65
CA LYS A 25 -5.32 6.98 13.18
C LYS A 25 -5.26 8.51 13.21
N ARG A 26 -5.11 9.09 14.41
CA ARG A 26 -5.06 10.55 14.61
C ARG A 26 -4.05 11.21 13.65
N GLY A 27 -4.52 12.20 12.88
CA GLY A 27 -3.71 12.94 11.91
C GLY A 27 -3.55 12.26 10.54
N TYR A 28 -4.16 11.08 10.33
CA TYR A 28 -4.25 10.46 9.02
C TYR A 28 -5.47 10.97 8.28
N SER A 29 -5.26 11.48 7.07
CA SER A 29 -6.32 11.79 6.12
C SER A 29 -6.05 10.99 4.85
N PHE A 30 -7.07 10.30 4.36
CA PHE A 30 -6.99 9.57 3.10
C PHE A 30 -6.58 10.52 1.98
N LYS A 31 -5.55 10.15 1.22
CA LYS A 31 -5.12 10.84 0.02
C LYS A 31 -5.03 9.83 -1.12
N PRO A 32 -5.62 10.14 -2.29
CA PRO A 32 -5.35 9.40 -3.51
C PRO A 32 -3.85 9.38 -3.77
N ILE A 33 -3.32 8.20 -4.02
CA ILE A 33 -1.91 7.98 -4.32
C ILE A 33 -1.82 6.95 -5.43
N GLU A 34 -0.91 7.18 -6.36
CA GLU A 34 -0.77 6.31 -7.54
C GLU A 34 0.09 5.08 -7.24
N TYR A 35 1.09 5.22 -6.36
CA TYR A 35 2.02 4.13 -6.02
C TYR A 35 2.23 4.01 -4.52
N ILE A 36 2.32 2.78 -4.02
CA ILE A 36 2.82 2.43 -2.69
C ILE A 36 4.25 1.90 -2.82
N GLY A 37 5.16 2.44 -2.00
CA GLY A 37 6.50 1.87 -1.82
C GLY A 37 6.60 1.19 -0.45
N LEU A 38 7.00 -0.08 -0.42
CA LEU A 38 7.20 -0.84 0.82
C LEU A 38 8.63 -0.65 1.33
N TYR A 39 8.79 0.00 2.49
CA TYR A 39 10.08 0.30 3.08
C TYR A 39 10.47 -0.74 4.14
N LYS A 40 11.65 -1.35 3.95
CA LYS A 40 12.28 -2.32 4.84
C LYS A 40 13.81 -2.25 4.68
N ASP A 41 14.55 -2.44 5.75
CA ASP A 41 16.02 -2.51 5.73
C ASP A 41 16.72 -1.35 5.00
N LYS A 42 16.33 -0.12 5.35
CA LYS A 42 16.85 1.13 4.78
C LYS A 42 16.60 1.36 3.29
N ALA A 43 15.72 0.62 2.64
CA ALA A 43 15.35 0.87 1.25
C ALA A 43 13.85 0.70 1.02
N ILE A 44 13.34 1.31 -0.05
CA ILE A 44 12.08 0.85 -0.63
C ILE A 44 12.40 -0.43 -1.40
N LYS A 45 11.84 -1.55 -0.96
CA LYS A 45 12.15 -2.89 -1.45
C LYS A 45 11.14 -3.40 -2.48
N ALA A 46 9.96 -2.80 -2.52
CA ALA A 46 8.98 -3.06 -3.56
C ALA A 46 8.15 -1.80 -3.84
N ILE A 47 7.73 -1.63 -5.09
CA ILE A 47 6.79 -0.60 -5.51
C ILE A 47 5.62 -1.25 -6.23
N GLY A 48 4.41 -0.76 -5.97
CA GLY A 48 3.22 -1.24 -6.66
C GLY A 48 2.26 -0.10 -6.97
N LYS A 49 1.57 -0.23 -8.10
CA LYS A 49 0.56 0.72 -8.55
C LYS A 49 -0.78 0.44 -7.85
N VAL A 50 -1.41 1.48 -7.34
CA VAL A 50 -2.70 1.40 -6.67
C VAL A 50 -3.79 1.34 -7.73
N ASP A 51 -4.55 0.25 -7.73
CA ASP A 51 -5.74 0.10 -8.58
C ASP A 51 -6.94 0.75 -7.88
N LYS A 52 -7.28 0.25 -6.69
CA LYS A 52 -8.42 0.71 -5.89
C LYS A 52 -8.04 0.90 -4.43
N VAL A 53 -8.76 1.76 -3.74
CA VAL A 53 -8.71 1.86 -2.28
C VAL A 53 -10.09 1.65 -1.72
N ILE A 54 -10.18 0.76 -0.74
CA ILE A 54 -11.42 0.46 -0.03
C ILE A 54 -11.28 0.78 1.45
N VAL A 55 -12.39 0.99 2.12
CA VAL A 55 -12.47 1.12 3.58
C VAL A 55 -13.42 0.04 4.10
N THR A 56 -13.06 -0.56 5.23
CA THR A 56 -13.98 -1.45 5.95
C THR A 56 -14.90 -0.63 6.84
N GLU A 57 -16.20 -0.88 6.73
CA GLU A 57 -17.21 -0.43 7.67
C GLU A 57 -17.60 -1.65 8.53
N ILE A 58 -17.39 -1.55 9.84
CA ILE A 58 -17.72 -2.61 10.79
C ILE A 58 -19.02 -2.20 11.47
N ASN A 59 -20.10 -2.87 11.08
CA ASN A 59 -21.39 -2.78 11.75
C ASN A 59 -21.58 -4.01 12.64
N GLU A 60 -22.46 -3.93 13.65
CA GLU A 60 -22.66 -4.81 14.82
C GLU A 60 -22.50 -6.34 14.63
N SER A 61 -22.52 -6.87 13.40
CA SER A 61 -22.10 -8.26 13.08
C SER A 61 -21.59 -8.48 11.63
N SER A 62 -21.27 -7.43 10.87
CA SER A 62 -20.88 -7.57 9.45
C SER A 62 -19.77 -6.60 9.04
N LEU A 63 -18.75 -7.15 8.38
CA LEU A 63 -17.70 -6.39 7.69
C LEU A 63 -18.15 -6.10 6.25
N SER A 64 -18.46 -4.84 5.97
CA SER A 64 -18.75 -4.33 4.63
C SER A 64 -17.54 -3.60 4.04
N LEU A 65 -17.34 -3.74 2.73
CA LEU A 65 -16.27 -3.06 2.01
C LEU A 65 -16.86 -1.95 1.14
N LYS A 66 -16.28 -0.76 1.22
CA LYS A 66 -16.68 0.39 0.41
C LYS A 66 -15.48 0.95 -0.33
N THR A 67 -15.60 1.11 -1.64
CA THR A 67 -14.56 1.75 -2.46
C THR A 67 -14.57 3.26 -2.24
N VAL A 68 -13.39 3.81 -1.97
CA VAL A 68 -13.17 5.25 -1.79
C VAL A 68 -12.31 5.85 -2.91
N TYR A 69 -11.63 4.99 -3.69
CA TYR A 69 -10.86 5.39 -4.86
C TYR A 69 -10.77 4.27 -5.89
N PRO A 70 -10.91 4.56 -7.20
CA PRO A 70 -11.38 5.82 -7.77
C PRO A 70 -12.80 6.18 -7.31
N VAL A 71 -13.11 7.47 -7.22
CA VAL A 71 -14.43 7.93 -6.74
C VAL A 71 -15.52 7.50 -7.73
N GLY A 72 -16.63 6.96 -7.21
CA GLY A 72 -17.76 6.50 -8.03
C GLY A 72 -17.56 5.12 -8.64
N THR A 73 -16.53 4.38 -8.22
CA THR A 73 -16.34 2.98 -8.60
C THR A 73 -16.76 2.06 -7.44
N GLU A 74 -17.15 0.84 -7.78
CA GLU A 74 -17.47 -0.22 -6.83
C GLU A 74 -16.65 -1.48 -7.15
N LEU A 75 -16.51 -2.37 -6.18
CA LEU A 75 -15.98 -3.71 -6.45
C LEU A 75 -17.03 -4.54 -7.18
N SER A 76 -16.61 -5.32 -8.17
CA SER A 76 -17.46 -6.41 -8.67
C SER A 76 -17.71 -7.44 -7.56
N ILE A 77 -18.70 -8.32 -7.75
CA ILE A 77 -19.01 -9.38 -6.78
C ILE A 77 -17.78 -10.27 -6.55
N ASP A 78 -17.09 -10.65 -7.63
CA ASP A 78 -15.89 -11.49 -7.55
C ASP A 78 -14.73 -10.77 -6.84
N GLU A 79 -14.50 -9.49 -7.17
CA GLU A 79 -13.47 -8.68 -6.51
C GLU A 79 -13.76 -8.52 -5.02
N TYR A 80 -15.03 -8.29 -4.67
CA TYR A 80 -15.47 -8.17 -3.28
C TYR A 80 -15.16 -9.43 -2.48
N GLU A 81 -15.49 -10.61 -3.01
CA GLU A 81 -15.22 -11.88 -2.34
C GLU A 81 -13.71 -12.15 -2.20
N ILE A 82 -12.93 -11.89 -3.25
CA ILE A 82 -11.47 -12.04 -3.22
C ILE A 82 -10.85 -11.15 -2.14
N VAL A 83 -11.21 -9.86 -2.12
CA VAL A 83 -10.65 -8.89 -1.18
C VAL A 83 -11.08 -9.22 0.25
N LYS A 84 -12.36 -9.56 0.45
CA LYS A 84 -12.87 -9.99 1.75
C LYS A 84 -12.12 -11.21 2.27
N ASN A 85 -11.91 -12.22 1.42
CA ASN A 85 -11.15 -13.42 1.78
C ASN A 85 -9.70 -13.09 2.16
N LYS A 86 -9.02 -12.21 1.39
CA LYS A 86 -7.65 -11.74 1.74
C LYS A 86 -7.61 -11.08 3.12
N ILE A 87 -8.55 -10.18 3.42
CA ILE A 87 -8.64 -9.49 4.72
C ILE A 87 -8.89 -10.49 5.85
N MET A 88 -9.79 -11.46 5.65
CA MET A 88 -10.09 -12.49 6.63
C MET A 88 -8.89 -13.40 6.93
N VAL A 89 -8.12 -13.79 5.91
CA VAL A 89 -6.90 -14.59 6.08
C VAL A 89 -5.85 -13.80 6.87
N LEU A 90 -5.54 -12.57 6.43
CA LEU A 90 -4.59 -11.69 7.13
C LEU A 90 -5.00 -11.44 8.59
N GLY A 91 -6.29 -11.20 8.81
CA GLY A 91 -6.86 -10.95 10.13
C GLY A 91 -6.79 -12.15 11.07
N LYS A 92 -7.04 -13.37 10.57
CA LYS A 92 -6.97 -14.59 11.38
C LYS A 92 -5.54 -15.04 11.68
N GLU A 93 -4.61 -14.82 10.74
CA GLU A 93 -3.23 -15.30 10.90
C GLU A 93 -2.42 -14.41 11.84
N LYS A 94 -2.42 -13.09 11.63
CA LYS A 94 -1.47 -12.20 12.30
C LYS A 94 -2.03 -10.82 12.66
N TRP A 95 -3.00 -10.31 11.90
CA TRP A 95 -3.42 -8.91 11.96
C TRP A 95 -4.85 -8.79 12.49
N THR A 96 -5.12 -9.29 13.70
CA THR A 96 -6.47 -9.41 14.26
C THR A 96 -7.26 -8.10 14.32
N ASN A 97 -6.59 -6.96 14.42
CA ASN A 97 -7.19 -5.63 14.39
C ASN A 97 -7.89 -5.31 13.05
N LEU A 98 -7.50 -5.94 11.93
CA LEU A 98 -8.15 -5.77 10.63
C LEU A 98 -9.62 -6.14 10.61
N LEU A 99 -10.06 -7.01 11.53
CA LEU A 99 -11.43 -7.48 11.65
C LEU A 99 -12.25 -6.69 12.67
N ASN A 100 -11.59 -5.91 13.52
CA ASN A 100 -12.20 -5.25 14.69
C ASN A 100 -12.21 -3.72 14.57
N GLU A 101 -11.33 -3.15 13.74
CA GLU A 101 -11.21 -1.70 13.56
C GLU A 101 -11.32 -1.31 12.07
N PRO A 102 -11.87 -0.14 11.74
CA PRO A 102 -11.89 0.37 10.38
C PRO A 102 -10.48 0.58 9.81
N HIS A 103 -10.21 0.04 8.63
CA HIS A 103 -8.96 0.16 7.91
C HIS A 103 -9.19 0.58 6.46
N TYR A 104 -8.25 1.36 5.92
CA TYR A 104 -8.08 1.53 4.49
C TYR A 104 -7.25 0.37 3.94
N TYR A 105 -7.70 -0.21 2.83
CA TYR A 105 -6.95 -1.21 2.08
C TYR A 105 -6.69 -0.71 0.67
N TYR A 106 -5.42 -0.64 0.33
CA TYR A 106 -4.91 -0.30 -0.99
C TYR A 106 -4.75 -1.60 -1.75
N LEU A 107 -5.58 -1.79 -2.77
CA LEU A 107 -5.48 -2.89 -3.71
C LEU A 107 -4.42 -2.50 -4.74
N ILE A 108 -3.39 -3.33 -4.83
CA ILE A 108 -2.23 -3.10 -5.68
C ILE A 108 -2.33 -4.05 -6.85
N GLU A 109 -2.01 -3.57 -8.06
CA GLU A 109 -1.95 -4.43 -9.26
C GLU A 109 -0.95 -5.57 -9.01
N ASP A 110 0.34 -5.22 -8.91
CA ASP A 110 1.41 -6.08 -8.46
C ASP A 110 2.48 -5.27 -7.72
N PHE A 111 3.09 -5.87 -6.70
CA PHE A 111 4.30 -5.33 -6.12
C PHE A 111 5.53 -5.86 -6.88
N ILE A 112 6.28 -4.93 -7.48
CA ILE A 112 7.53 -5.22 -8.17
C ILE A 112 8.70 -4.89 -7.25
N GLU A 113 9.66 -5.82 -7.14
CA GLU A 113 10.87 -5.63 -6.34
C GLU A 113 11.71 -4.45 -6.86
N THR A 114 12.27 -3.68 -5.92
CA THR A 114 13.17 -2.56 -6.20
C THR A 114 14.16 -2.37 -5.04
N ASP A 115 15.11 -1.46 -5.16
CA ASP A 115 16.10 -1.17 -4.12
C ASP A 115 16.46 0.32 -4.07
N TYR A 116 15.46 1.16 -3.84
CA TYR A 116 15.64 2.61 -3.72
C TYR A 116 16.14 2.98 -2.31
N LYS A 117 17.45 3.14 -2.16
CA LYS A 117 18.12 3.17 -0.86
C LYS A 117 18.10 4.54 -0.20
N LYS A 118 17.94 4.52 1.12
CA LYS A 118 18.12 5.69 1.99
C LYS A 118 19.58 5.80 2.43
N ILE A 119 20.25 6.89 2.04
CA ILE A 119 21.67 7.09 2.34
C ILE A 119 21.92 7.72 3.72
N SER A 120 21.01 8.55 4.22
CA SER A 120 21.21 9.22 5.50
C SER A 120 21.19 8.24 6.69
N LYS A 121 21.74 8.68 7.83
CA LYS A 121 21.89 7.86 9.05
C LYS A 121 20.52 7.45 9.60
N GLY A 122 20.42 6.20 10.08
CA GLY A 122 19.20 5.64 10.67
C GLY A 122 18.10 5.31 9.65
N GLY A 123 17.07 4.60 10.12
CA GLY A 123 15.88 4.29 9.34
C GLY A 123 15.01 5.52 9.07
N SER A 124 14.04 5.40 8.16
CA SER A 124 13.04 6.45 7.96
C SER A 124 12.07 6.53 9.14
N MET A 125 11.80 7.76 9.59
CA MET A 125 10.78 8.03 10.58
C MET A 125 9.48 8.40 9.87
N GLY A 126 8.50 7.51 9.95
CA GLY A 126 7.19 7.70 9.35
C GLY A 126 7.16 7.58 7.83
N VAL A 127 6.01 7.96 7.27
CA VAL A 127 5.73 7.91 5.84
C VAL A 127 6.40 9.05 5.09
N LYS A 128 6.79 8.80 3.84
CA LYS A 128 7.35 9.80 2.93
C LYS A 128 6.58 9.80 1.62
N TYR A 129 6.54 10.95 0.96
CA TYR A 129 5.92 11.11 -0.34
C TYR A 129 6.98 11.50 -1.35
N PHE A 130 6.93 10.82 -2.48
CA PHE A 130 7.89 10.97 -3.58
C PHE A 130 7.10 11.20 -4.87
N ASN A 131 7.50 12.20 -5.64
CA ASN A 131 7.04 12.32 -7.02
C ASN A 131 7.94 11.43 -7.89
N VAL A 132 7.38 10.34 -8.43
CA VAL A 132 8.14 9.36 -9.21
C VAL A 132 8.68 9.99 -10.49
N ASN A 133 7.87 10.83 -11.13
CA ASN A 133 8.23 11.47 -12.39
C ASN A 133 9.38 12.48 -12.20
N GLU A 134 9.39 13.21 -11.08
CA GLU A 134 10.50 14.09 -10.71
C GLU A 134 11.79 13.31 -10.43
N ILE A 135 11.71 12.17 -9.73
CA ILE A 135 12.90 11.34 -9.42
C ILE A 135 13.53 10.76 -10.70
N LEU A 136 12.69 10.33 -11.64
CA LEU A 136 13.12 9.68 -12.87
C LEU A 136 13.34 10.66 -14.04
N ASN A 137 12.88 11.91 -13.88
CA ASN A 137 12.86 12.93 -14.93
C ASN A 137 12.18 12.43 -16.22
N ARG A 138 11.11 11.63 -16.05
CA ARG A 138 10.36 10.94 -17.12
C ARG A 138 8.92 10.70 -16.68
N ASP A 139 8.01 10.72 -17.63
CA ASP A 139 6.59 10.40 -17.45
C ASP A 139 6.22 9.09 -18.17
N CYS A 140 5.05 8.53 -17.85
CA CYS A 140 4.43 7.40 -18.57
C CYS A 140 5.25 6.09 -18.57
N LEU A 141 6.00 5.83 -17.50
CA LEU A 141 6.72 4.57 -17.32
C LEU A 141 5.81 3.49 -16.71
N THR A 142 6.05 2.23 -17.05
CA THR A 142 5.39 1.10 -16.37
C THR A 142 5.94 0.91 -14.95
N THR A 143 5.20 0.24 -14.07
CA THR A 143 5.64 -0.04 -12.70
C THR A 143 6.98 -0.78 -12.66
N GLU A 144 7.22 -1.70 -13.60
CA GLU A 144 8.48 -2.45 -13.72
C GLU A 144 9.64 -1.56 -14.16
N GLN A 145 9.41 -0.65 -15.11
CA GLN A 145 10.41 0.32 -15.53
C GLN A 145 10.78 1.25 -14.38
N ILE A 146 9.77 1.75 -13.65
CA ILE A 146 9.97 2.57 -12.45
C ILE A 146 10.81 1.80 -11.42
N ALA A 147 10.42 0.56 -11.10
CA ALA A 147 11.13 -0.27 -10.13
C ALA A 147 12.60 -0.47 -10.50
N LYS A 148 12.88 -0.75 -11.78
CA LYS A 148 14.25 -0.95 -12.30
C LYS A 148 15.08 0.33 -12.26
N GLU A 149 14.51 1.48 -12.63
CA GLU A 149 15.24 2.74 -12.60
C GLU A 149 15.53 3.19 -11.16
N LEU A 150 14.58 3.00 -10.25
CA LEU A 150 14.73 3.32 -8.82
C LEU A 150 15.86 2.56 -8.13
N CYS A 151 16.20 1.33 -8.58
CA CYS A 151 17.37 0.59 -8.07
C CYS A 151 18.71 1.31 -8.28
N ASN A 152 18.77 2.24 -9.24
CA ASN A 152 19.99 3.01 -9.56
C ASN A 152 19.95 4.42 -8.96
N LYS A 153 19.01 4.67 -8.05
CA LYS A 153 18.82 5.95 -7.38
C LYS A 153 18.91 5.76 -5.87
N ASP A 154 19.24 6.85 -5.20
CA ASP A 154 19.31 6.94 -3.75
C ASP A 154 18.53 8.16 -3.28
N TRP A 155 18.12 8.16 -2.02
CA TRP A 155 17.41 9.30 -1.40
C TRP A 155 17.87 9.57 0.03
N GLU A 156 17.65 10.81 0.47
CA GLU A 156 18.08 11.30 1.78
C GLU A 156 17.04 11.12 2.90
#